data_AF-A0A3G5BTF9-F1
#
_entry.id   AF-A0A3G5BTF9-F1
#
_cell.length_a   1.000
_cell.length_b   1.000
_cell.length_c   1.000
_cell.angle_alpha   90.00
_cell.angle_beta   90.00
_cell.angle_gamma   90.00
#
_symmetry.space_group_name_H-M   'P 1'
#
loop_
_entity.id
_entity.type
_entity.pdbx_description
1 polymer ?
#
loop_
_entity_poly.entity_id
_entity_poly.type
_entity_poly.pdbx_seq_one_letter_code
_entity_poly.pdbx_strand_id
1 'polypeptide(L)'
;VLNVGEGVNLYATNITTTDANVGSFVFNAGGKNIVSGTVGGQQGNKFNTVALDNGTTVKFLGNATFNGNTTIAANSTLQISGNYTADFVASADGTGIVEFVNTGPINVTLNKQAVPVDALKQITVSGPGNVVVNEIGNAGNYHGAVTDTIAFENSSLGAVLFLPSGIPFNDAGNTIPLTIKSTVGNETAKGFNVPSVIVLGVDSVIADGQVIGDPNNIVGLGLGSDNGIIVNATTLYAGIGTINNNQGTVTLSGGVPNTPGTVYGLGTGIGAS
;
A
#
# COMPACT_ATOMS: atom_id res chain seq x y z
N VAL A 1 16.61 9.52 21.43
CA VAL A 1 16.34 9.78 19.99
C VAL A 1 17.61 9.48 19.22
N LEU A 2 17.50 8.76 18.11
CA LEU A 2 18.59 8.54 17.17
C LEU A 2 18.33 9.39 15.92
N ASN A 3 19.07 10.49 15.78
CA ASN A 3 19.03 11.35 14.59
C ASN A 3 20.07 10.85 13.59
N VAL A 4 19.64 10.57 12.37
CA VAL A 4 20.50 10.10 11.29
C VAL A 4 20.81 11.27 10.36
N GLY A 5 22.10 11.51 10.15
CA GLY A 5 22.57 12.56 9.25
C GLY A 5 22.30 12.24 7.77
N GLU A 6 22.41 13.25 6.92
CA GLU A 6 22.23 13.13 5.47
C GLU A 6 23.21 12.08 4.91
N GLY A 7 22.69 11.11 4.15
CA GLY A 7 23.53 10.08 3.51
C GLY A 7 24.14 9.04 4.47
N VAL A 8 23.86 9.10 5.78
CA VAL A 8 24.37 8.14 6.76
C VAL A 8 23.63 6.81 6.63
N ASN A 9 24.38 5.75 6.36
CA ASN A 9 23.86 4.39 6.33
C ASN A 9 24.19 3.66 7.64
N LEU A 10 23.24 2.87 8.13
CA LEU A 10 23.39 2.08 9.35
C LEU A 10 23.44 0.60 8.96
N TYR A 11 24.55 -0.05 9.26
CA TYR A 11 24.75 -1.47 9.02
C TYR A 11 24.96 -2.19 10.34
N ALA A 12 23.97 -2.98 10.74
CA ALA A 12 24.01 -3.77 11.96
C ALA A 12 23.20 -5.06 11.75
N THR A 13 23.43 -6.08 12.58
CA THR A 13 22.58 -7.28 12.56
C THR A 13 21.23 -7.00 13.21
N ASN A 14 21.23 -6.33 14.36
CA ASN A 14 20.05 -5.97 15.13
C ASN A 14 20.16 -4.53 15.65
N ILE A 15 19.11 -3.75 15.49
CA ILE A 15 19.03 -2.35 15.92
C ILE A 15 17.85 -2.25 16.90
N THR A 16 18.17 -2.02 18.18
CA THR A 16 17.23 -2.12 19.29
C THR A 16 17.45 -0.99 20.29
N THR A 17 16.48 -0.78 21.18
CA THR A 17 16.62 0.06 22.37
C THR A 17 16.97 -0.79 23.59
N THR A 18 17.41 -0.15 24.68
CA THR A 18 17.62 -0.83 25.98
C THR A 18 16.30 -1.12 26.67
N ASP A 19 15.35 -0.19 26.57
CA ASP A 19 14.03 -0.26 27.20
C ASP A 19 12.91 -0.33 26.16
N ALA A 20 11.72 -0.74 26.59
CA ALA A 20 10.53 -0.81 25.75
C ALA A 20 9.86 0.57 25.56
N ASN A 21 9.22 0.79 24.41
CA ASN A 21 8.43 1.98 24.09
C ASN A 21 9.18 3.32 24.17
N VAL A 22 10.52 3.30 24.08
CA VAL A 22 11.33 4.52 24.18
C VAL A 22 12.00 4.86 22.85
N GLY A 23 12.28 6.15 22.69
CA GLY A 23 13.10 6.66 21.60
C GLY A 23 12.40 6.77 20.25
N SER A 24 13.05 7.50 19.36
CA SER A 24 12.59 7.77 18.01
C SER A 24 13.75 7.61 17.05
N PHE A 25 13.46 7.11 15.86
CA PHE A 25 14.38 7.02 14.75
C PHE A 25 14.06 8.14 13.77
N VAL A 26 14.95 9.13 13.64
CA VAL A 26 14.64 10.40 12.96
C VAL A 26 15.58 10.60 11.78
N PHE A 27 14.98 10.83 10.61
CA PHE A 27 15.62 11.08 9.34
C PHE A 27 15.14 12.44 8.81
N ASN A 28 15.79 13.52 9.24
CA ASN A 28 15.36 14.88 8.94
C ASN A 28 16.45 15.74 8.29
N ALA A 29 17.55 15.13 7.90
CA ALA A 29 18.66 15.83 7.25
C ALA A 29 18.54 15.88 5.72
N GLY A 30 17.56 15.19 5.14
CA GLY A 30 17.43 15.00 3.70
C GLY A 30 18.29 13.84 3.18
N GLY A 31 18.26 13.67 1.86
CA GLY A 31 19.08 12.68 1.16
C GLY A 31 18.54 11.24 1.25
N LYS A 32 19.43 10.26 1.06
CA LYS A 32 19.07 8.83 1.07
C LYS A 32 19.82 8.12 2.19
N ASN A 33 19.09 7.38 3.02
CA ASN A 33 19.65 6.58 4.11
C ASN A 33 19.25 5.11 3.94
N ILE A 34 20.18 4.21 4.21
CA ILE A 34 19.94 2.77 4.24
C ILE A 34 20.10 2.27 5.67
N VAL A 35 19.08 1.57 6.15
CA VAL A 35 19.12 0.81 7.41
C VAL A 35 19.16 -0.66 7.05
N SER A 36 20.34 -1.25 7.18
CA SER A 36 20.59 -2.67 6.97
C SER A 36 20.66 -3.37 8.31
N GLY A 37 19.79 -4.37 8.50
CA GLY A 37 19.63 -5.10 9.75
C GLY A 37 18.16 -5.30 10.10
N THR A 38 17.89 -6.05 11.16
CA THR A 38 16.57 -6.09 11.77
C THR A 38 16.42 -4.95 12.76
N VAL A 39 15.37 -4.14 12.63
CA VAL A 39 15.02 -3.08 13.59
C VAL A 39 13.93 -3.57 14.51
N GLY A 40 14.15 -3.50 15.82
CA GLY A 40 13.18 -3.96 16.82
C GLY A 40 13.00 -5.48 16.86
N GLY A 41 14.03 -6.25 16.49
CA GLY A 41 13.98 -7.71 16.44
C GLY A 41 13.96 -8.39 17.82
N GLN A 42 14.26 -7.66 18.90
CA GLN A 42 14.19 -8.17 20.26
C GLN A 42 12.82 -7.84 20.88
N GLN A 43 12.16 -8.85 21.46
CA GLN A 43 10.85 -8.67 22.06
C GLN A 43 10.89 -7.59 23.16
N GLY A 44 9.94 -6.66 23.10
CA GLY A 44 9.81 -5.54 24.04
C GLY A 44 10.73 -4.37 23.74
N ASN A 45 11.95 -4.62 23.24
CA ASN A 45 12.96 -3.59 23.05
C ASN A 45 12.98 -3.10 21.60
N LYS A 46 12.19 -2.06 21.32
CA LYS A 46 12.13 -1.45 20.00
C LYS A 46 11.84 0.05 20.10
N PHE A 47 12.33 0.79 19.11
CA PHE A 47 12.07 2.21 18.98
C PHE A 47 10.56 2.47 18.97
N ASN A 48 10.16 3.58 19.60
CA ASN A 48 8.76 3.95 19.61
C ASN A 48 8.32 4.46 18.23
N THR A 49 8.95 5.52 17.74
CA THR A 49 8.49 6.20 16.52
C THR A 49 9.55 6.28 15.44
N VAL A 50 9.10 6.45 14.20
CA VAL A 50 9.93 6.80 13.04
C VAL A 50 9.43 8.12 12.47
N ALA A 51 10.34 9.04 12.17
CA ALA A 51 10.02 10.32 11.55
C ALA A 51 10.95 10.59 10.37
N LEU A 52 10.35 10.92 9.22
CA LEU A 52 11.05 11.33 8.00
C LEU A 52 10.61 12.75 7.65
N ASP A 53 11.58 13.59 7.30
CA ASP A 53 11.34 14.98 6.92
C ASP A 53 12.39 15.46 5.90
N ASN A 54 12.24 16.67 5.38
CA ASN A 54 13.16 17.34 4.47
C ASN A 54 13.50 16.53 3.21
N GLY A 55 12.51 15.88 2.60
CA GLY A 55 12.68 15.10 1.37
C GLY A 55 13.58 13.87 1.53
N THR A 56 13.66 13.32 2.75
CA THR A 56 14.51 12.16 3.02
C THR A 56 13.91 10.90 2.42
N THR A 57 14.73 10.05 1.80
CA THR A 57 14.38 8.66 1.51
C THR A 57 15.11 7.74 2.49
N VAL A 58 14.38 6.96 3.28
CA VAL A 58 15.00 5.92 4.12
C VAL A 58 14.57 4.54 3.63
N LYS A 59 15.54 3.63 3.48
CA LYS A 59 15.30 2.24 3.11
C LYS A 59 15.62 1.29 4.24
N PHE A 60 14.61 0.58 4.75
CA PHE A 60 14.80 -0.55 5.64
C PHE A 60 14.95 -1.83 4.80
N LEU A 61 16.17 -2.40 4.79
CA LEU A 61 16.46 -3.63 4.03
C LEU A 61 15.92 -4.89 4.71
N GLY A 62 15.94 -4.92 6.05
CA GLY A 62 15.44 -6.03 6.85
C GLY A 62 14.06 -5.76 7.43
N ASN A 63 13.60 -6.66 8.29
CA ASN A 63 12.36 -6.47 9.03
C ASN A 63 12.49 -5.29 9.99
N ALA A 64 11.44 -4.48 10.10
CA ALA A 64 11.40 -3.33 10.99
C ALA A 64 10.12 -3.35 11.83
N THR A 65 10.27 -3.28 13.15
CA THR A 65 9.17 -3.27 14.10
C THR A 65 9.32 -2.09 15.04
N PHE A 66 8.29 -1.28 15.13
CA PHE A 66 8.17 -0.12 16.02
C PHE A 66 7.03 -0.34 17.02
N ASN A 67 7.05 0.37 18.16
CA ASN A 67 5.95 0.34 19.13
C ASN A 67 4.84 1.33 18.79
N GLY A 68 5.18 2.41 18.10
CA GLY A 68 4.31 3.54 17.80
C GLY A 68 4.29 3.84 16.31
N ASN A 69 4.12 5.11 15.98
CA ASN A 69 3.81 5.56 14.63
C ASN A 69 5.02 5.81 13.73
N THR A 70 4.74 5.80 12.43
CA THR A 70 5.63 6.31 11.39
C THR A 70 5.03 7.56 10.76
N THR A 71 5.78 8.66 10.78
CA THR A 71 5.35 9.96 10.25
C THR A 71 6.27 10.41 9.12
N ILE A 72 5.69 10.81 7.99
CA ILE A 72 6.41 11.16 6.77
C ILE A 72 6.00 12.56 6.29
N ALA A 73 6.94 13.49 6.24
CA ALA A 73 6.71 14.89 5.85
C ALA A 73 7.62 15.31 4.68
N ALA A 74 7.31 16.47 4.09
CA ALA A 74 8.15 17.18 3.13
C ALA A 74 8.62 16.33 1.93
N ASN A 75 7.69 15.61 1.31
CA ASN A 75 7.90 14.69 0.18
C ASN A 75 8.93 13.58 0.48
N SER A 76 9.08 13.20 1.74
CA SER A 76 9.94 12.09 2.14
C SER A 76 9.35 10.74 1.73
N THR A 77 10.21 9.73 1.60
CA THR A 77 9.85 8.39 1.16
C THR A 77 10.36 7.32 2.14
N LEU A 78 9.45 6.48 2.62
CA LEU A 78 9.78 5.27 3.38
C LEU A 78 9.82 4.07 2.43
N GLN A 79 11.02 3.51 2.23
CA GLN A 79 11.22 2.28 1.46
C GLN A 79 11.29 1.05 2.39
N ILE A 80 10.44 0.06 2.13
CA ILE A 80 10.29 -1.17 2.92
C ILE A 80 10.65 -2.37 2.04
N SER A 81 11.68 -3.13 2.42
CA SER A 81 12.08 -4.37 1.71
C SER A 81 11.84 -5.66 2.50
N GLY A 82 11.52 -5.56 3.79
CA GLY A 82 11.14 -6.68 4.65
C GLY A 82 9.79 -6.46 5.32
N ASN A 83 9.44 -7.32 6.28
CA ASN A 83 8.19 -7.14 7.05
C ASN A 83 8.25 -5.85 7.87
N TYR A 84 7.11 -5.17 7.99
CA TYR A 84 7.00 -3.90 8.69
C TYR A 84 5.89 -3.94 9.74
N THR A 85 6.15 -3.41 10.92
CA THR A 85 5.14 -3.31 11.98
C THR A 85 5.24 -1.97 12.69
N ALA A 86 4.10 -1.29 12.80
CA ALA A 86 3.96 0.00 13.48
C ALA A 86 2.51 0.15 13.97
N ASP A 87 2.21 1.22 14.70
CA ASP A 87 0.81 1.58 14.96
C ASP A 87 0.14 2.05 13.66
N PHE A 88 0.68 3.09 13.04
CA PHE A 88 0.20 3.58 11.76
C PHE A 88 1.35 4.15 10.94
N VAL A 89 1.11 4.33 9.64
CA VAL A 89 1.98 5.04 8.71
C VAL A 89 1.18 6.17 8.08
N ALA A 90 1.56 7.40 8.40
CA ALA A 90 0.83 8.59 7.98
C ALA A 90 1.76 9.64 7.40
N SER A 91 1.23 10.50 6.54
CA SER A 91 1.92 11.72 6.16
C SER A 91 1.66 12.82 7.18
N ALA A 92 2.59 13.72 7.48
CA ALA A 92 2.29 14.88 8.34
C ALA A 92 1.67 16.06 7.59
N ASP A 93 1.79 16.07 6.26
CA ASP A 93 1.48 17.21 5.39
C ASP A 93 0.85 16.78 4.05
N GLY A 94 0.42 15.52 3.95
CA GLY A 94 -0.17 14.94 2.74
C GLY A 94 0.83 14.69 1.60
N THR A 95 2.14 14.81 1.84
CA THR A 95 3.17 14.65 0.81
C THR A 95 3.98 13.35 0.90
N GLY A 96 3.83 12.62 2.01
CA GLY A 96 4.62 11.44 2.34
C GLY A 96 4.32 10.25 1.43
N ILE A 97 5.36 9.48 1.11
CA ILE A 97 5.31 8.33 0.20
C ILE A 97 5.79 7.07 0.92
N VAL A 98 5.10 5.96 0.69
CA VAL A 98 5.58 4.62 1.08
C VAL A 98 5.87 3.85 -0.20
N GLU A 99 7.03 3.19 -0.25
CA GLU A 99 7.42 2.32 -1.35
C GLU A 99 7.82 0.95 -0.83
N PHE A 100 7.13 -0.09 -1.29
CA PHE A 100 7.49 -1.47 -1.05
C PHE A 100 8.47 -1.93 -2.12
N VAL A 101 9.76 -2.01 -1.77
CA VAL A 101 10.83 -2.46 -2.67
C VAL A 101 11.11 -3.92 -2.38
N ASN A 102 10.31 -4.79 -2.97
CA ASN A 102 10.25 -6.18 -2.58
C ASN A 102 11.09 -7.09 -3.49
N THR A 103 11.63 -8.15 -2.90
CA THR A 103 12.24 -9.28 -3.64
C THR A 103 11.49 -10.60 -3.35
N GLY A 104 10.47 -10.53 -2.50
CA GLY A 104 9.61 -11.59 -2.03
C GLY A 104 8.43 -10.98 -1.26
N PRO A 105 7.51 -11.80 -0.69
CA PRO A 105 6.34 -11.28 -0.01
C PRO A 105 6.69 -10.39 1.20
N ILE A 106 5.96 -9.28 1.36
CA ILE A 106 6.06 -8.36 2.50
C ILE A 106 4.74 -8.37 3.26
N ASN A 107 4.81 -8.59 4.57
CA ASN A 107 3.70 -8.36 5.48
C ASN A 107 3.90 -7.04 6.23
N VAL A 108 2.91 -6.17 6.13
CA VAL A 108 2.78 -4.96 6.94
C VAL A 108 1.70 -5.21 7.98
N THR A 109 1.99 -4.91 9.24
CA THR A 109 1.04 -5.02 10.35
C THR A 109 0.91 -3.67 11.03
N LEU A 110 -0.29 -3.09 10.97
CA LEU A 110 -0.60 -1.78 11.53
C LEU A 110 -1.63 -1.95 12.66
N ASN A 111 -1.37 -1.36 13.82
CA ASN A 111 -2.36 -1.34 14.90
C ASN A 111 -3.38 -0.23 14.66
N LYS A 112 -4.64 -0.59 14.41
CA LYS A 112 -5.72 0.39 14.24
C LYS A 112 -5.84 1.30 15.47
N GLN A 113 -5.56 2.59 15.30
CA GLN A 113 -5.64 3.60 16.38
C GLN A 113 -6.86 4.50 16.24
N ALA A 114 -7.37 5.01 17.36
CA ALA A 114 -8.52 5.92 17.43
C ALA A 114 -8.20 7.37 17.03
N VAL A 115 -7.12 7.58 16.27
CA VAL A 115 -6.57 8.91 15.96
C VAL A 115 -6.72 9.14 14.46
N PRO A 116 -7.13 10.34 14.01
CA PRO A 116 -7.08 10.69 12.60
C PRO A 116 -5.69 10.45 12.03
N VAL A 117 -5.61 9.79 10.89
CA VAL A 117 -4.38 9.69 10.11
C VAL A 117 -4.54 10.51 8.84
N ASP A 118 -3.55 11.33 8.57
CA ASP A 118 -3.45 12.04 7.30
C ASP A 118 -3.01 11.08 6.19
N ALA A 119 -3.65 11.20 5.03
CA ALA A 119 -3.40 10.33 3.90
C ALA A 119 -1.96 10.49 3.38
N LEU A 120 -1.36 9.37 3.00
CA LEU A 120 -0.16 9.32 2.20
C LEU A 120 -0.47 9.85 0.81
N LYS A 121 0.48 10.59 0.24
CA LYS A 121 0.42 11.00 -1.16
C LYS A 121 0.33 9.78 -2.09
N GLN A 122 1.14 8.76 -1.81
CA GLN A 122 1.24 7.58 -2.65
C GLN A 122 1.76 6.35 -1.87
N ILE A 123 1.19 5.20 -2.18
CA ILE A 123 1.78 3.88 -1.95
C ILE A 123 2.32 3.35 -3.28
N THR A 124 3.59 2.95 -3.30
CA THR A 124 4.24 2.36 -4.48
C THR A 124 4.60 0.91 -4.18
N VAL A 125 4.34 0.01 -5.13
CA VAL A 125 4.80 -1.38 -5.09
C VAL A 125 5.80 -1.58 -6.21
N SER A 126 7.02 -2.00 -5.86
CA SER A 126 8.09 -2.33 -6.79
C SER A 126 8.64 -3.73 -6.50
N GLY A 127 8.98 -4.47 -7.56
CA GLY A 127 9.43 -5.86 -7.48
C GLY A 127 8.35 -6.94 -7.63
N PRO A 128 8.72 -8.22 -7.47
CA PRO A 128 7.87 -9.38 -7.78
C PRO A 128 6.99 -9.87 -6.62
N GLY A 129 7.23 -9.42 -5.39
CA GLY A 129 6.54 -9.92 -4.21
C GLY A 129 5.11 -9.39 -4.08
N ASN A 130 4.28 -10.12 -3.34
CA ASN A 130 3.01 -9.59 -2.87
C ASN A 130 3.23 -8.75 -1.61
N VAL A 131 2.41 -7.72 -1.44
CA VAL A 131 2.38 -6.89 -0.23
C VAL A 131 1.03 -7.08 0.43
N VAL A 132 1.03 -7.46 1.70
CA VAL A 132 -0.18 -7.60 2.50
C VAL A 132 -0.17 -6.57 3.61
N VAL A 133 -1.11 -5.63 3.58
CA VAL A 133 -1.32 -4.68 4.67
C VAL A 133 -2.44 -5.18 5.56
N ASN A 134 -2.07 -5.59 6.77
CA ASN A 134 -2.99 -6.07 7.79
C ASN A 134 -3.19 -5.00 8.86
N GLU A 135 -4.44 -4.78 9.24
CA GLU A 135 -4.80 -3.96 10.39
C GLU A 135 -5.24 -4.86 11.54
N ILE A 136 -4.67 -4.65 12.72
CA ILE A 136 -5.01 -5.38 13.94
C ILE A 136 -5.49 -4.43 15.03
N GLY A 137 -6.30 -4.92 15.96
CA GLY A 137 -6.88 -4.10 17.03
C GLY A 137 -8.24 -3.48 16.69
N ASN A 138 -8.94 -2.99 17.72
CA ASN A 138 -10.40 -2.80 17.69
C ASN A 138 -10.85 -1.33 17.89
N ALA A 139 -9.95 -0.34 17.86
CA ALA A 139 -10.21 0.95 18.52
C ALA A 139 -10.47 2.17 17.60
N GLY A 140 -10.30 2.08 16.28
CA GLY A 140 -10.41 3.25 15.40
C GLY A 140 -11.49 3.17 14.32
N ASN A 141 -12.00 4.33 13.90
CA ASN A 141 -12.69 4.48 12.60
C ASN A 141 -11.70 4.76 11.46
N TYR A 142 -10.46 5.14 11.80
CA TYR A 142 -9.41 5.45 10.83
C TYR A 142 -8.55 4.22 10.56
N HIS A 143 -8.12 4.08 9.32
CA HIS A 143 -7.22 3.03 8.85
C HIS A 143 -5.78 3.32 9.26
N GLY A 144 -4.96 2.30 9.46
CA GLY A 144 -3.55 2.43 9.82
C GLY A 144 -2.68 3.00 8.69
N ALA A 145 -3.17 2.96 7.45
CA ALA A 145 -2.61 3.66 6.30
C ALA A 145 -3.73 4.00 5.31
N VAL A 146 -3.76 5.24 4.83
CA VAL A 146 -4.68 5.73 3.80
C VAL A 146 -3.87 6.40 2.71
N THR A 147 -4.28 6.31 1.45
CA THR A 147 -3.61 7.01 0.36
C THR A 147 -4.58 7.37 -0.75
N ASP A 148 -4.27 8.44 -1.49
CA ASP A 148 -5.01 8.84 -2.69
C ASP A 148 -4.50 8.13 -3.95
N THR A 149 -3.27 7.59 -3.93
CA THR A 149 -2.64 6.99 -5.11
C THR A 149 -1.94 5.68 -4.78
N ILE A 150 -2.20 4.65 -5.58
CA ILE A 150 -1.41 3.42 -5.64
C ILE A 150 -0.70 3.36 -6.98
N ALA A 151 0.61 3.13 -6.95
CA ALA A 151 1.43 2.96 -8.14
C ALA A 151 2.15 1.62 -8.14
N PHE A 152 2.08 0.92 -9.27
CA PHE A 152 2.91 -0.24 -9.54
C PHE A 152 4.06 0.18 -10.47
N GLU A 153 5.26 0.31 -9.90
CA GLU A 153 6.44 0.82 -10.60
C GLU A 153 7.55 -0.23 -10.58
N ASN A 154 7.99 -0.69 -11.75
CA ASN A 154 8.93 -1.80 -11.86
C ASN A 154 8.50 -3.05 -11.07
N SER A 155 7.20 -3.23 -10.86
CA SER A 155 6.66 -4.46 -10.28
C SER A 155 6.57 -5.55 -11.34
N SER A 156 6.49 -6.81 -10.91
CA SER A 156 6.20 -7.89 -11.85
C SER A 156 4.72 -7.90 -12.22
N LEU A 157 4.41 -8.51 -13.37
CA LEU A 157 3.06 -8.99 -13.64
C LEU A 157 2.65 -9.96 -12.52
N GLY A 158 1.39 -9.88 -12.08
CA GLY A 158 0.87 -10.69 -10.98
C GLY A 158 1.27 -10.22 -9.58
N ALA A 159 2.04 -9.13 -9.42
CA ALA A 159 2.29 -8.54 -8.11
C ALA A 159 0.97 -8.01 -7.50
N VAL A 160 0.71 -8.35 -6.24
CA VAL A 160 -0.55 -8.00 -5.58
C VAL A 160 -0.32 -7.14 -4.35
N LEU A 161 -1.11 -6.07 -4.21
CA LEU A 161 -1.29 -5.33 -2.96
C LEU A 161 -2.64 -5.69 -2.34
N PHE A 162 -2.61 -6.31 -1.16
CA PHE A 162 -3.80 -6.55 -0.35
C PHE A 162 -3.96 -5.41 0.64
N LEU A 163 -5.09 -4.71 0.55
CA LEU A 163 -5.49 -3.65 1.47
C LEU A 163 -6.39 -4.21 2.57
N PRO A 164 -6.32 -3.64 3.78
CA PRO A 164 -7.11 -4.07 4.92
C PRO A 164 -8.61 -3.87 4.69
N SER A 165 -9.41 -4.58 5.50
CA SER A 165 -10.87 -4.48 5.44
C SER A 165 -11.33 -3.05 5.71
N GLY A 166 -12.16 -2.51 4.81
CA GLY A 166 -12.76 -1.19 4.99
C GLY A 166 -12.13 -0.04 4.21
N ILE A 167 -11.03 -0.26 3.45
CA ILE A 167 -10.53 0.73 2.48
C ILE A 167 -11.16 0.43 1.11
N PRO A 168 -12.17 1.20 0.67
CA PRO A 168 -12.82 0.98 -0.62
C PRO A 168 -12.00 1.61 -1.76
N PHE A 169 -12.16 1.13 -3.00
CA PHE A 169 -11.60 1.83 -4.18
C PHE A 169 -12.18 3.24 -4.35
N ASN A 170 -13.42 3.41 -3.91
CA ASN A 170 -14.10 4.68 -3.73
C ASN A 170 -15.31 4.44 -2.82
N ASP A 171 -15.60 5.34 -1.91
CA ASP A 171 -16.86 5.40 -1.17
C ASP A 171 -17.49 6.80 -1.26
N ALA A 172 -18.68 6.94 -0.68
CA ALA A 172 -19.34 8.23 -0.52
C ALA A 172 -18.68 9.14 0.54
N GLY A 173 -17.68 8.61 1.28
CA GLY A 173 -16.96 9.31 2.35
C GLY A 173 -15.59 9.86 1.95
N ASN A 174 -14.97 9.34 0.89
CA ASN A 174 -13.73 9.80 0.31
C ASN A 174 -14.02 11.02 -0.53
N THR A 175 -13.48 12.16 -0.11
CA THR A 175 -13.47 13.39 -0.91
C THR A 175 -12.68 13.22 -2.22
N ILE A 176 -11.80 12.21 -2.31
CA ILE A 176 -10.93 11.93 -3.47
C ILE A 176 -10.98 10.43 -3.81
N PRO A 177 -11.46 10.05 -5.01
CA PRO A 177 -11.41 8.66 -5.47
C PRO A 177 -9.97 8.15 -5.61
N LEU A 178 -9.72 6.89 -5.27
CA LEU A 178 -8.39 6.30 -5.35
C LEU A 178 -7.88 6.29 -6.81
N THR A 179 -6.67 6.79 -7.01
CA THR A 179 -5.95 6.67 -8.28
C THR A 179 -5.10 5.41 -8.26
N ILE A 180 -5.20 4.57 -9.29
CA ILE A 180 -4.39 3.35 -9.42
C ILE A 180 -3.68 3.36 -10.77
N LYS A 181 -2.35 3.35 -10.76
CA LYS A 181 -1.51 3.45 -11.97
C LYS A 181 -0.49 2.32 -12.01
N SER A 182 -0.03 1.99 -13.22
CA SER A 182 1.03 1.01 -13.43
C SER A 182 1.95 1.45 -14.56
N THR A 183 3.24 1.11 -14.47
CA THR A 183 4.23 1.28 -15.55
C THR A 183 4.80 -0.05 -16.04
N VAL A 184 4.17 -1.17 -15.66
CA VAL A 184 4.70 -2.54 -15.88
C VAL A 184 4.62 -2.98 -17.35
N GLY A 185 3.90 -2.25 -18.21
CA GLY A 185 3.87 -2.46 -19.66
C GLY A 185 3.25 -3.80 -20.03
N ASN A 186 1.93 -3.93 -19.89
CA ASN A 186 1.21 -5.15 -20.24
C ASN A 186 0.44 -5.07 -21.57
N GLU A 187 0.49 -3.91 -22.24
CA GLU A 187 0.10 -3.55 -23.62
C GLU A 187 -1.34 -3.86 -24.05
N THR A 188 -1.91 -4.99 -23.64
CA THR A 188 -3.30 -5.48 -23.70
C THR A 188 -3.26 -6.98 -23.38
N ALA A 189 -2.86 -7.33 -22.15
CA ALA A 189 -2.63 -8.71 -21.76
C ALA A 189 -3.84 -9.60 -22.11
N LYS A 190 -3.59 -10.69 -22.84
CA LYS A 190 -4.55 -11.80 -22.98
C LYS A 190 -4.60 -12.55 -21.63
N GLY A 191 -5.37 -12.03 -20.67
CA GLY A 191 -5.58 -12.63 -19.34
C GLY A 191 -5.31 -11.68 -18.17
N PHE A 192 -5.56 -12.14 -16.95
CA PHE A 192 -5.45 -11.38 -15.68
C PHE A 192 -4.04 -11.32 -15.07
N ASN A 193 -2.98 -11.60 -15.84
CA ASN A 193 -1.60 -11.51 -15.34
C ASN A 193 -1.12 -10.06 -15.32
N VAL A 194 -1.65 -9.27 -14.39
CA VAL A 194 -1.42 -7.83 -14.24
C VAL A 194 -1.19 -7.48 -12.76
N PRO A 195 -0.50 -6.38 -12.44
CA PRO A 195 -0.42 -5.91 -11.06
C PRO A 195 -1.82 -5.61 -10.54
N SER A 196 -2.12 -6.01 -9.31
CA SER A 196 -3.49 -6.03 -8.80
C SER A 196 -3.60 -5.45 -7.39
N VAL A 197 -4.69 -4.73 -7.13
CA VAL A 197 -5.08 -4.30 -5.79
C VAL A 197 -6.29 -5.12 -5.35
N ILE A 198 -6.25 -5.67 -4.14
CA ILE A 198 -7.34 -6.45 -3.57
C ILE A 198 -7.81 -5.77 -2.29
N VAL A 199 -9.11 -5.51 -2.23
CA VAL A 199 -9.77 -4.97 -1.04
C VAL A 199 -10.62 -6.07 -0.39
N LEU A 200 -10.62 -6.14 0.94
CA LEU A 200 -11.37 -7.13 1.70
C LEU A 200 -12.58 -6.46 2.40
N GLY A 201 -13.68 -7.19 2.59
CA GLY A 201 -14.76 -6.82 3.52
C GLY A 201 -15.45 -5.46 3.34
N VAL A 202 -15.31 -4.79 2.19
CA VAL A 202 -15.97 -3.53 1.85
C VAL A 202 -16.49 -3.53 0.40
N ASP A 203 -17.71 -3.04 0.21
CA ASP A 203 -18.24 -2.73 -1.13
C ASP A 203 -17.49 -1.52 -1.71
N SER A 204 -17.29 -1.50 -3.02
CA SER A 204 -16.56 -0.43 -3.68
C SER A 204 -17.33 0.15 -4.86
N VAL A 205 -17.13 1.43 -5.12
CA VAL A 205 -17.61 2.08 -6.33
C VAL A 205 -16.41 2.46 -7.19
N ILE A 206 -16.56 2.41 -8.51
CA ILE A 206 -15.65 3.05 -9.46
C ILE A 206 -16.42 4.19 -10.09
N ALA A 207 -16.03 5.42 -9.78
CA ALA A 207 -16.67 6.60 -10.32
C ALA A 207 -16.30 6.82 -11.80
N ASP A 208 -17.17 7.49 -12.55
CA ASP A 208 -16.82 7.90 -13.91
C ASP A 208 -15.68 8.92 -13.89
N GLY A 209 -14.70 8.72 -14.78
CA GLY A 209 -13.46 9.50 -14.81
C GLY A 209 -12.43 9.16 -13.72
N GLN A 210 -12.67 8.18 -12.85
CA GLN A 210 -11.67 7.71 -11.88
C GLN A 210 -10.46 7.10 -12.61
N VAL A 211 -9.25 7.48 -12.20
CA VAL A 211 -8.01 7.06 -12.86
C VAL A 211 -7.61 5.67 -12.36
N ILE A 212 -7.93 4.64 -13.16
CA ILE A 212 -7.56 3.25 -12.90
C ILE A 212 -6.96 2.64 -14.18
N GLY A 213 -5.66 2.38 -14.13
CA GLY A 213 -4.89 1.88 -15.25
C GLY A 213 -4.84 2.85 -16.43
N ASP A 214 -4.23 2.41 -17.51
CA ASP A 214 -4.23 3.10 -18.80
C ASP A 214 -4.19 2.09 -19.97
N PRO A 215 -4.37 2.51 -21.23
CA PRO A 215 -4.41 1.60 -22.38
C PRO A 215 -3.22 0.64 -22.51
N ASN A 216 -2.04 1.02 -22.02
CA ASN A 216 -0.81 0.24 -22.08
C ASN A 216 -0.50 -0.50 -20.77
N ASN A 217 -1.16 -0.11 -19.68
CA ASN A 217 -0.91 -0.59 -18.33
C ASN A 217 -2.23 -0.88 -17.59
N ILE A 218 -2.85 -2.00 -17.94
CA ILE A 218 -4.05 -2.50 -17.25
C ILE A 218 -3.69 -2.89 -15.81
N VAL A 219 -4.61 -2.66 -14.86
CA VAL A 219 -4.46 -3.11 -13.46
C VAL A 219 -5.58 -4.06 -13.06
N GLY A 220 -5.32 -4.95 -12.12
CA GLY A 220 -6.33 -5.84 -11.55
C GLY A 220 -7.00 -5.22 -10.33
N LEU A 221 -8.31 -5.37 -10.23
CA LEU A 221 -9.11 -5.02 -9.07
C LEU A 221 -9.76 -6.30 -8.53
N GLY A 222 -9.41 -6.67 -7.31
CA GLY A 222 -9.91 -7.87 -6.65
C GLY A 222 -10.78 -7.58 -5.45
N LEU A 223 -11.80 -8.43 -5.27
CA LEU A 223 -12.63 -8.47 -4.07
C LEU A 223 -12.35 -9.71 -3.23
N GLY A 224 -12.10 -9.47 -1.95
CA GLY A 224 -11.74 -10.46 -0.93
C GLY A 224 -12.83 -11.39 -0.42
N SER A 225 -14.10 -11.00 -0.61
CA SER A 225 -15.27 -11.53 0.10
C SER A 225 -16.53 -11.32 -0.73
N ASP A 226 -17.72 -11.54 -0.15
CA ASP A 226 -19.05 -11.38 -0.79
C ASP A 226 -19.41 -9.93 -1.20
N ASN A 227 -18.42 -9.06 -1.39
CA ASN A 227 -18.61 -7.64 -1.63
C ASN A 227 -19.04 -7.35 -3.07
N GLY A 228 -19.68 -6.21 -3.27
CA GLY A 228 -19.99 -5.65 -4.57
C GLY A 228 -18.95 -4.66 -5.07
N ILE A 229 -18.73 -4.61 -6.39
CA ILE A 229 -18.20 -3.45 -7.09
C ILE A 229 -19.29 -2.87 -7.99
N ILE A 230 -19.57 -1.57 -7.83
CA ILE A 230 -20.40 -0.81 -8.77
C ILE A 230 -19.48 -0.02 -9.70
N VAL A 231 -19.56 -0.28 -11.00
CA VAL A 231 -18.80 0.44 -12.04
C VAL A 231 -19.70 1.46 -12.70
N ASN A 232 -19.53 2.74 -12.34
CA ASN A 232 -20.20 3.86 -12.99
C ASN A 232 -19.38 4.43 -14.16
N ALA A 233 -18.13 3.98 -14.33
CA ALA A 233 -17.24 4.47 -15.36
C ALA A 233 -17.62 4.00 -16.77
N THR A 234 -17.57 4.93 -17.71
CA THR A 234 -17.78 4.69 -19.15
C THR A 234 -16.57 4.06 -19.83
N THR A 235 -15.37 4.31 -19.29
CA THR A 235 -14.09 3.74 -19.72
C THR A 235 -13.33 3.21 -18.50
N LEU A 236 -12.79 2.00 -18.58
CA LEU A 236 -12.02 1.40 -17.49
C LEU A 236 -10.87 0.54 -18.03
N TYR A 237 -9.64 0.81 -17.60
CA TYR A 237 -8.45 0.05 -17.98
C TYR A 237 -8.05 -0.92 -16.86
N ALA A 238 -9.01 -1.77 -16.48
CA ALA A 238 -8.82 -2.72 -15.41
C ALA A 238 -9.47 -4.08 -15.70
N GLY A 239 -8.88 -5.13 -15.13
CA GLY A 239 -9.55 -6.40 -14.92
C GLY A 239 -10.25 -6.40 -13.56
N ILE A 240 -11.53 -6.75 -13.48
CA ILE A 240 -12.25 -6.91 -12.21
C ILE A 240 -12.52 -8.38 -11.96
N GLY A 241 -12.22 -8.87 -10.75
CA GLY A 241 -12.50 -10.24 -10.35
C GLY A 241 -12.67 -10.41 -8.83
N THR A 242 -13.06 -11.61 -8.41
CA THR A 242 -13.16 -11.97 -6.99
C THR A 242 -12.10 -13.03 -6.67
N ILE A 243 -11.58 -13.01 -5.43
CA ILE A 243 -10.56 -13.98 -5.03
C ILE A 243 -11.16 -15.36 -4.72
N ASN A 244 -12.45 -15.41 -4.39
CA ASN A 244 -13.17 -16.64 -4.02
C ASN A 244 -14.29 -16.96 -5.02
N ASN A 245 -14.48 -18.24 -5.30
CA ASN A 245 -15.51 -18.73 -6.23
C ASN A 245 -16.92 -18.31 -5.77
N ASN A 246 -17.72 -17.80 -6.70
CA ASN A 246 -19.13 -17.44 -6.49
C ASN A 246 -19.37 -16.44 -5.35
N GLN A 247 -18.35 -15.66 -4.97
CA GLN A 247 -18.47 -14.58 -4.00
C GLN A 247 -18.40 -13.24 -4.72
N GLY A 248 -19.23 -12.31 -4.27
CA GLY A 248 -19.27 -10.93 -4.72
C GLY A 248 -20.11 -10.65 -5.97
N THR A 249 -20.35 -9.37 -6.24
CA THR A 249 -21.16 -8.91 -7.37
C THR A 249 -20.45 -7.79 -8.12
N VAL A 250 -20.53 -7.79 -9.46
CA VAL A 250 -20.08 -6.65 -10.26
C VAL A 250 -21.29 -6.08 -10.98
N THR A 251 -21.64 -4.84 -10.64
CA THR A 251 -22.75 -4.11 -11.24
C THR A 251 -22.21 -3.06 -12.20
N LEU A 252 -22.58 -3.14 -13.49
CA LEU A 252 -22.19 -2.18 -14.52
C LEU A 252 -23.30 -1.15 -14.70
N SER A 253 -23.14 0.03 -14.12
CA SER A 253 -24.14 1.11 -14.10
C SER A 253 -23.81 2.25 -15.07
N GLY A 254 -22.55 2.39 -15.48
CA GLY A 254 -22.09 3.38 -16.48
C GLY A 254 -22.36 3.01 -17.94
N GLY A 255 -23.09 1.92 -18.20
CA GLY A 255 -23.16 1.24 -19.49
C GLY A 255 -22.17 0.07 -19.58
N VAL A 256 -22.07 -0.59 -20.73
CA VAL A 256 -20.98 -1.54 -21.02
C VAL A 256 -19.77 -0.71 -21.47
N PRO A 257 -18.66 -0.69 -20.73
CA PRO A 257 -17.52 0.13 -21.12
C PRO A 257 -17.01 -0.29 -22.49
N ASN A 258 -16.93 0.70 -23.35
CA ASN A 258 -16.97 0.56 -24.81
C ASN A 258 -15.57 0.55 -25.45
N THR A 259 -14.52 0.28 -24.65
CA THR A 259 -13.12 0.41 -25.08
C THR A 259 -12.41 -0.95 -25.12
N PRO A 260 -11.65 -1.25 -26.20
CA PRO A 260 -10.77 -2.43 -26.24
C PRO A 260 -9.77 -2.41 -25.07
N GLY A 261 -9.72 -3.49 -24.28
CA GLY A 261 -8.80 -3.63 -23.14
C GLY A 261 -9.49 -3.77 -21.78
N THR A 262 -10.78 -3.45 -21.67
CA THR A 262 -11.55 -3.73 -20.45
C THR A 262 -11.91 -5.22 -20.39
N VAL A 263 -11.27 -5.96 -19.48
CA VAL A 263 -11.54 -7.39 -19.27
C VAL A 263 -12.49 -7.57 -18.07
N TYR A 264 -13.76 -7.81 -18.35
CA TYR A 264 -14.71 -8.27 -17.34
C TYR A 264 -14.60 -9.79 -17.22
N GLY A 265 -13.92 -10.26 -16.17
CA GLY A 265 -13.81 -11.68 -15.86
C GLY A 265 -14.37 -11.96 -14.48
N LEU A 266 -15.62 -12.39 -14.42
CA LEU A 266 -16.14 -13.05 -13.22
C LEU A 266 -15.57 -14.49 -13.23
N GLY A 267 -14.36 -14.67 -12.73
CA GLY A 267 -13.66 -15.95 -12.77
C GLY A 267 -12.47 -16.00 -11.82
N THR A 268 -12.15 -17.22 -11.38
CA THR A 268 -11.10 -17.53 -10.40
C THR A 268 -9.71 -17.27 -11.00
N GLY A 269 -8.81 -16.63 -10.25
CA GLY A 269 -7.45 -16.45 -10.73
C GLY A 269 -6.63 -15.33 -10.11
N ILE A 270 -7.19 -14.54 -9.19
CA ILE A 270 -6.40 -13.54 -8.46
C ILE A 270 -5.57 -14.28 -7.39
N GLY A 271 -4.35 -14.68 -7.75
CA GLY A 271 -3.36 -15.25 -6.81
C GLY A 271 -3.20 -16.78 -6.82
N ALA A 272 -3.74 -17.49 -7.81
CA ALA A 272 -3.53 -18.94 -7.95
C ALA A 272 -2.67 -19.28 -9.19
N SER A 273 -1.37 -18.99 -9.09
CA SER A 273 -0.32 -19.80 -9.74
C SER A 273 1.01 -19.61 -9.01
#